data_AF-A0A7J4G5S6-F1
#
_entry.id   AF-A0A7J4G5S6-F1
#
_cell.length_a   1.000
_cell.length_b   1.000
_cell.length_c   1.000
_cell.angle_alpha   90.00
_cell.angle_beta   90.00
_cell.angle_gamma   90.00
#
_symmetry.space_group_name_H-M   'P 1'
#
loop_
_entity.id
_entity.type
_entity.pdbx_description
1 polymer ?
#
loop_
_entity_poly.entity_id
_entity_poly.type
_entity_poly.pdbx_seq_one_letter_code
_entity_poly.pdbx_strand_id
1 'polypeptide(L)'
;MKEDMVLKLLRQVKSGEVSIEDAQSALEGVNLSEEAYEVAVDHGVFNEPAPGTIVRASIRPSGESFLVVLIGLWGILWTLYWAGSLTYGLIHHWDQQLLSFFLAMTLLTVIILGIVYIRFVMPDLIIVKHRRNKFIQPNDPEGWQQFEV
;
A
#
# COMPACT_ATOMS: atom_id res chain seq x y z
N MET A 1 5.56 23.87 34.04
CA MET A 1 6.56 24.77 33.40
C MET A 1 7.17 24.18 32.13
N LYS A 2 7.92 23.06 32.17
CA LYS A 2 8.49 22.47 30.93
C LYS A 2 7.41 21.91 29.99
N GLU A 3 6.41 21.21 30.53
CA GLU A 3 5.27 20.68 29.75
C GLU A 3 4.46 21.79 29.06
N ASP A 4 4.23 22.91 29.74
CA ASP A 4 3.51 24.06 29.17
C ASP A 4 4.25 24.66 27.95
N MET A 5 5.58 24.64 27.96
CA MET A 5 6.38 25.11 26.83
C MET A 5 6.32 24.15 25.64
N VAL A 6 6.33 22.83 25.90
CA VAL A 6 6.18 21.80 24.85
C VAL A 6 4.81 21.92 24.19
N LEU A 7 3.73 22.02 24.98
CA LEU A 7 2.38 22.20 24.45
C LEU A 7 2.21 23.51 23.66
N LYS A 8 2.86 24.58 24.10
CA LYS A 8 2.88 25.85 23.37
C LYS A 8 3.60 25.69 22.03
N LEU A 9 4.76 25.04 22.01
CA LEU A 9 5.53 24.78 20.79
C LEU A 9 4.72 23.91 19.80
N LEU A 10 4.05 22.87 20.28
CA LEU A 10 3.17 22.02 19.46
C LEU A 10 1.98 22.81 18.87
N ARG A 11 1.40 23.75 19.63
CA ARG A 11 0.37 24.65 19.09
C ARG A 11 0.89 25.62 18.03
N GLN A 12 2.14 26.06 18.15
CA GLN A 12 2.78 26.95 17.18
C GLN A 12 3.15 26.23 15.87
N VAL A 13 3.53 24.95 15.95
CA VAL A 13 3.66 24.08 14.77
C VAL A 13 2.30 23.94 14.08
N LYS A 14 1.22 23.72 14.84
CA LYS A 14 -0.14 23.64 14.29
C LYS A 14 -0.60 24.94 13.61
N SER A 15 -0.22 26.11 14.12
CA SER A 15 -0.55 27.40 13.49
C SER A 15 0.36 27.74 12.31
N GLY A 16 1.40 26.93 12.04
CA GLY A 16 2.37 27.17 10.97
C GLY A 16 3.37 28.29 11.30
N GLU A 17 3.43 28.74 12.56
CA GLU A 17 4.40 29.75 13.02
C GLU A 17 5.82 29.18 13.11
N VAL A 18 5.94 27.87 13.28
CA VAL A 18 7.22 27.15 13.46
C VAL A 18 7.28 25.99 12.46
N SER A 19 8.43 25.81 11.81
CA SER A 19 8.64 24.69 10.89
C SER A 19 8.72 23.36 11.64
N ILE A 20 8.44 22.28 10.91
CA ILE A 20 8.51 20.91 11.45
C ILE A 20 9.96 20.58 11.85
N GLU A 21 10.95 21.04 11.09
CA GLU A 21 12.37 20.76 11.35
C GLU A 21 12.89 21.47 12.62
N ASP A 22 12.45 22.72 12.85
CA ASP A 22 12.83 23.50 14.03
C ASP A 22 12.20 22.91 15.30
N ALA A 23 10.96 22.45 15.19
CA ALA A 23 10.27 21.77 16.29
C ALA A 23 10.90 20.41 16.62
N GLN A 24 11.35 19.65 15.61
CA GLN A 24 12.03 18.38 15.81
C GLN A 24 13.36 18.57 16.56
N SER A 25 14.17 19.56 16.16
CA SER A 25 15.43 19.89 16.83
C SER A 25 15.21 20.37 18.27
N ALA A 26 14.13 21.09 18.54
CA ALA A 26 13.80 21.59 19.88
C ALA A 26 13.31 20.49 20.83
N LEU A 27 12.76 19.39 20.30
CA LEU A 27 12.25 18.25 21.07
C LEU A 27 13.28 17.11 21.19
N GLU A 28 14.39 17.18 20.45
CA GLU A 28 15.48 16.20 20.51
C GLU A 28 16.18 16.23 21.88
N GLY A 29 16.08 15.14 22.65
CA GLY A 29 16.66 15.04 24.00
C GLY A 29 15.76 15.51 25.16
N VAL A 30 14.51 15.88 24.89
CA VAL A 30 13.51 16.16 25.93
C VAL A 30 12.72 14.89 26.25
N ASN A 31 12.67 14.49 27.53
CA ASN A 31 11.75 13.43 27.96
C ASN A 31 10.32 13.95 27.87
N LEU A 32 9.58 13.45 26.88
CA LEU A 32 8.16 13.75 26.66
C LEU A 32 7.29 12.82 27.48
N SER A 33 6.18 13.34 28.00
CA SER A 33 5.08 12.51 28.50
C SER A 33 4.40 11.81 27.32
N GLU A 34 3.71 10.70 27.60
CA GLU A 34 2.98 9.91 26.60
C GLU A 34 1.96 10.77 25.83
N GLU A 35 1.22 11.62 26.54
CA GLU A 35 0.26 12.56 25.93
C GLU A 35 0.93 13.59 25.02
N ALA A 36 2.10 14.13 25.40
CA ALA A 36 2.82 15.10 24.58
C ALA A 36 3.46 14.44 23.34
N TYR A 37 3.83 13.16 23.47
CA TYR A 37 4.37 12.36 22.37
C TYR A 37 3.29 12.05 21.32
N GLU A 38 2.10 11.62 21.73
CA GLU A 38 0.98 11.37 20.80
C GLU A 38 0.61 12.65 20.03
N VAL A 39 0.52 13.79 20.71
CA VAL A 39 0.21 15.08 20.06
C VAL A 39 1.31 15.50 19.07
N ALA A 40 2.58 15.24 19.37
CA ALA A 40 3.69 15.53 18.46
C ALA A 40 3.68 14.61 17.21
N VAL A 41 3.27 13.35 17.37
CA VAL A 41 3.08 12.40 16.27
C VAL A 41 1.90 12.82 15.38
N ASP A 42 0.76 13.19 15.98
CA ASP A 42 -0.43 13.67 15.26
C ASP A 42 -0.17 14.96 14.48
N HIS A 43 0.74 15.81 14.97
CA HIS A 43 1.17 17.03 14.29
C HIS A 43 2.30 16.82 13.26
N GLY A 44 2.71 15.58 13.02
CA GLY A 44 3.69 15.25 11.98
C GLY A 44 5.14 15.56 12.32
N VAL A 45 5.43 16.00 13.55
CA VAL A 45 6.79 16.37 14.01
C VAL A 45 7.75 15.18 13.98
N PHE A 46 7.22 13.96 14.12
CA PHE A 46 7.99 12.72 14.06
C PHE A 46 7.62 11.82 12.87
N ASN A 47 6.80 12.30 11.92
CA ASN A 47 6.15 11.45 10.92
C ASN A 47 6.50 11.79 9.47
N GLU A 48 7.66 12.39 9.21
CA GLU A 48 8.18 12.50 7.84
C GLU A 48 9.11 11.31 7.54
N PRO A 49 8.58 10.19 7.01
CA PRO A 49 9.43 9.10 6.55
C PRO A 49 10.32 9.62 5.41
N ALA A 50 11.63 9.41 5.54
CA ALA A 50 12.59 9.79 4.52
C ALA A 50 12.18 9.19 3.15
N PRO A 51 12.38 9.91 2.02
CA PRO A 51 12.03 9.38 0.70
C PRO A 51 12.74 8.05 0.43
N GLY A 52 11.98 7.03 0.02
CA GLY A 52 12.49 5.65 -0.12
C GLY A 52 12.28 4.77 1.11
N THR A 53 11.76 5.30 2.22
CA THR A 53 11.33 4.50 3.36
C THR A 53 10.12 3.65 2.97
N ILE A 54 10.24 2.33 3.16
CA ILE A 54 9.13 1.38 3.01
C ILE A 54 8.48 1.28 4.39
N VAL A 55 7.33 1.91 4.54
CA VAL A 55 6.55 1.81 5.77
C VAL A 55 5.56 0.67 5.58
N ARG A 56 5.69 -0.37 6.39
CA ARG A 56 4.67 -1.41 6.50
C ARG A 56 3.51 -0.79 7.27
N ALA A 57 2.40 -0.50 6.60
CA ALA A 57 1.21 -0.03 7.28
C ALA A 57 0.85 -1.06 8.36
N SER A 58 0.48 -0.59 9.55
CA SER A 58 0.19 -1.43 10.70
C SER A 58 -0.67 -2.63 10.28
N ILE A 59 -0.21 -3.79 10.73
CA ILE A 59 -0.70 -5.13 10.41
C ILE A 59 -2.23 -5.13 10.47
N ARG A 60 -2.92 -5.18 9.33
CA ARG A 60 -4.27 -5.75 9.31
C ARG A 60 -4.09 -7.25 9.58
N PRO A 61 -4.64 -7.81 10.67
CA PRO A 61 -4.61 -9.25 10.88
C PRO A 61 -5.67 -9.93 9.99
N SER A 62 -5.74 -9.60 8.70
CA SER A 62 -6.65 -10.28 7.76
C SER A 62 -6.09 -11.61 7.27
N GLY A 63 -4.79 -11.85 7.43
CA GLY A 63 -4.14 -13.12 7.12
C GLY A 63 -4.50 -14.26 8.08
N GLU A 64 -5.03 -13.96 9.27
CA GLU A 64 -5.51 -14.97 10.23
C GLU A 64 -6.99 -15.36 10.04
N SER A 65 -7.67 -14.78 9.04
CA SER A 65 -9.03 -15.18 8.73
C SER A 65 -9.04 -16.61 8.20
N PHE A 66 -9.62 -17.54 8.98
CA PHE A 66 -9.83 -18.95 8.61
C PHE A 66 -10.42 -19.11 7.19
N LEU A 67 -11.20 -18.13 6.75
CA LEU A 67 -11.80 -18.08 5.42
C LEU A 67 -10.74 -18.03 4.31
N VAL A 68 -9.65 -17.26 4.49
CA VAL A 68 -8.55 -17.17 3.52
C VAL A 68 -7.84 -18.51 3.39
N VAL A 69 -7.62 -19.21 4.51
CA VAL A 69 -7.03 -20.55 4.52
C VAL A 69 -7.94 -21.56 3.83
N LEU A 70 -9.24 -21.52 4.10
CA LEU A 70 -10.24 -22.40 3.47
C LEU A 70 -10.30 -22.16 1.96
N ILE A 71 -10.34 -20.90 1.50
CA ILE A 71 -10.30 -20.56 0.08
C ILE A 71 -8.97 -20.99 -0.56
N GLY A 72 -7.84 -20.82 0.15
CA GLY A 72 -6.53 -21.26 -0.33
C GLY A 72 -6.48 -22.77 -0.57
N LEU A 73 -6.92 -23.57 0.41
CA LEU A 73 -7.00 -25.03 0.29
C LEU A 73 -7.98 -25.46 -0.81
N TRP A 74 -9.17 -24.86 -0.84
CA TRP A 74 -10.16 -25.09 -1.89
C TRP A 74 -9.57 -24.79 -3.26
N GLY A 75 -8.95 -23.64 -3.45
CA GLY A 75 -8.39 -23.24 -4.73
C GLY A 75 -7.27 -24.17 -5.18
N ILE A 76 -6.35 -24.55 -4.29
CA ILE A 76 -5.27 -25.50 -4.62
C ILE A 76 -5.84 -26.85 -5.06
N LEU A 77 -6.80 -27.40 -4.31
CA LEU A 77 -7.45 -28.67 -4.64
C LEU A 77 -8.12 -28.61 -6.01
N TRP A 78 -8.87 -27.54 -6.30
CA TRP A 78 -9.54 -27.38 -7.59
C TRP A 78 -8.56 -27.15 -8.73
N THR A 79 -7.54 -26.31 -8.56
CA THR A 79 -6.51 -26.10 -9.59
C THR A 79 -5.80 -27.41 -9.94
N LEU A 80 -5.45 -28.23 -8.95
CA LEU A 80 -4.87 -29.57 -9.18
C LEU A 80 -5.86 -30.51 -9.89
N TYR A 81 -7.14 -30.48 -9.52
CA TYR A 81 -8.17 -31.28 -10.18
C TYR A 81 -8.35 -30.88 -11.66
N TRP A 82 -8.47 -29.59 -11.95
CA TRP A 82 -8.64 -29.10 -13.33
C TRP A 82 -7.39 -29.38 -14.18
N ALA A 83 -6.20 -29.08 -13.65
CA ALA A 83 -4.94 -29.33 -14.35
C ALA A 83 -4.69 -30.83 -14.55
N GLY A 84 -4.95 -31.66 -13.54
CA GLY A 84 -4.82 -33.11 -13.63
C GLY A 84 -5.79 -33.71 -14.63
N SER A 85 -7.05 -33.27 -14.63
CA SER A 85 -8.07 -33.69 -15.61
C SER A 85 -7.72 -33.25 -17.03
N LEU A 86 -7.13 -32.06 -17.19
CA LEU A 86 -6.62 -31.59 -18.47
C LEU A 86 -5.49 -32.51 -18.97
N THR A 87 -4.49 -32.80 -18.13
CA THR A 87 -3.37 -33.68 -18.48
C THR A 87 -3.86 -35.09 -18.81
N TYR A 88 -4.79 -35.62 -18.00
CA TYR A 88 -5.42 -36.92 -18.26
C TYR A 88 -6.16 -36.93 -19.60
N GLY A 89 -6.94 -35.88 -19.88
CA GLY A 89 -7.70 -35.73 -21.12
C GLY A 89 -6.80 -35.59 -22.35
N LEU A 90 -5.63 -34.95 -22.23
CA LEU A 90 -4.63 -34.90 -23.30
C LEU A 90 -4.10 -36.30 -23.63
N ILE A 91 -3.80 -37.10 -22.60
CA ILE A 91 -3.30 -38.48 -22.76
C ILE A 91 -4.38 -39.39 -23.37
N HIS A 92 -5.65 -39.16 -23.05
CA HIS A 92 -6.78 -39.98 -23.53
C HIS A 92 -7.49 -39.39 -24.76
N HIS A 93 -6.88 -38.41 -25.44
CA HIS A 93 -7.41 -37.81 -26.66
C HIS A 93 -8.86 -37.32 -26.54
N TRP A 94 -9.16 -36.65 -25.44
CA TRP A 94 -10.46 -36.00 -25.26
C TRP A 94 -10.71 -34.93 -26.32
N ASP A 95 -11.99 -34.59 -26.52
CA ASP A 95 -12.37 -33.55 -27.45
C ASP A 95 -11.80 -32.18 -27.05
N GLN A 96 -11.47 -31.37 -28.05
CA GLN A 96 -10.82 -30.06 -27.87
C GLN A 96 -11.71 -29.09 -27.08
N GLN A 97 -13.03 -29.17 -27.23
CA GLN A 97 -13.95 -28.31 -26.48
C GLN A 97 -13.87 -28.62 -24.98
N LEU A 98 -13.80 -29.91 -24.64
CA LEU A 98 -13.68 -30.35 -23.25
C LEU A 98 -12.31 -29.95 -22.66
N LEU A 99 -11.23 -30.16 -23.41
CA LEU A 99 -9.87 -29.74 -23.01
C LEU A 99 -9.75 -28.23 -22.78
N SER A 100 -10.33 -27.41 -23.66
CA SER A 100 -10.31 -25.96 -23.52
C SER A 100 -11.12 -25.48 -22.30
N PHE A 101 -12.21 -26.17 -21.96
CA PHE A 101 -12.94 -25.93 -20.72
C PHE A 101 -12.07 -26.18 -19.48
N PHE A 102 -11.39 -27.33 -19.40
CA PHE A 102 -10.48 -27.62 -18.29
C PHE A 102 -9.33 -26.61 -18.16
N LEU A 103 -8.81 -26.13 -19.30
CA LEU A 103 -7.77 -25.10 -19.32
C LEU A 103 -8.30 -23.78 -18.78
N ALA A 104 -9.48 -23.35 -19.25
CA ALA A 104 -10.13 -22.13 -18.80
C ALA A 104 -10.43 -22.16 -17.29
N MET A 105 -10.93 -23.28 -16.77
CA MET A 105 -11.18 -23.46 -15.33
C MET A 105 -9.90 -23.46 -14.50
N THR A 106 -8.81 -24.02 -15.02
CA THR A 106 -7.49 -23.95 -14.37
C THR A 106 -7.01 -22.51 -14.25
N LEU A 107 -7.05 -21.75 -15.35
CA LEU A 107 -6.64 -20.34 -15.35
C LEU A 107 -7.54 -19.47 -14.46
N LEU A 108 -8.85 -19.68 -14.51
CA LEU A 108 -9.82 -18.95 -13.69
C LEU A 108 -9.56 -19.16 -12.20
N THR A 109 -9.34 -20.42 -11.76
CA THR A 109 -9.07 -20.71 -10.35
C THR A 109 -7.74 -20.10 -9.88
N VAL A 110 -6.70 -20.11 -10.72
CA VAL A 110 -5.41 -19.46 -10.43
C VAL A 110 -5.56 -17.94 -10.31
N ILE A 111 -6.34 -17.30 -11.20
CA ILE A 111 -6.60 -15.86 -11.14
C ILE A 111 -7.34 -15.49 -9.85
N ILE A 112 -8.37 -16.26 -9.47
CA ILE A 112 -9.10 -16.04 -8.21
C ILE A 112 -8.15 -16.16 -7.01
N LEU A 113 -7.32 -17.21 -6.96
CA LEU A 113 -6.31 -17.37 -5.92
C LEU A 113 -5.31 -16.20 -5.89
N GLY A 114 -4.87 -15.73 -7.06
CA GLY A 114 -3.98 -14.58 -7.18
C GLY A 114 -4.59 -13.29 -6.63
N ILE A 115 -5.86 -13.01 -6.92
CA ILE A 115 -6.59 -11.85 -6.38
C ILE A 115 -6.71 -11.96 -4.86
N VAL A 116 -7.11 -13.13 -4.34
CA VAL A 116 -7.22 -13.35 -2.90
C VAL A 116 -5.86 -13.20 -2.21
N TYR A 117 -4.79 -13.70 -2.81
CA TYR A 117 -3.44 -13.57 -2.30
C TYR A 117 -3.01 -12.10 -2.20
N ILE A 118 -3.14 -11.32 -3.28
CA ILE A 118 -2.76 -9.90 -3.26
C ILE A 118 -3.63 -9.11 -2.27
N ARG A 119 -4.93 -9.43 -2.19
CA ARG A 119 -5.88 -8.67 -1.38
C ARG A 119 -5.78 -8.93 0.12
N PHE A 120 -5.46 -10.16 0.52
CA PHE A 120 -5.60 -10.61 1.90
C PHE A 120 -4.32 -11.17 2.52
N VAL A 121 -3.36 -11.64 1.72
CA VAL A 121 -2.13 -12.28 2.20
C VAL A 121 -0.91 -11.36 2.03
N MET A 122 -0.79 -10.70 0.88
CA MET A 122 0.29 -9.75 0.63
C MET A 122 0.19 -8.57 1.61
N PRO A 123 1.28 -8.18 2.28
CA PRO A 123 1.25 -7.03 3.16
C PRO A 123 1.03 -5.74 2.35
N ASP A 124 0.18 -4.85 2.86
CA ASP A 124 0.03 -3.51 2.31
C ASP A 124 1.35 -2.75 2.50
N LEU A 125 2.03 -2.49 1.38
CA LEU A 125 3.28 -1.73 1.35
C LEU A 125 3.00 -0.31 0.91
N ILE A 126 3.27 0.65 1.78
CA ILE A 126 3.26 2.07 1.42
C ILE A 126 4.69 2.46 1.10
N ILE A 127 4.93 2.76 -0.17
CA ILE A 127 6.23 3.23 -0.65
C ILE A 127 6.13 4.75 -0.81
N VAL A 128 6.87 5.47 0.04
CA VAL A 128 7.00 6.93 -0.08
C VAL A 128 7.93 7.21 -1.26
N LYS A 129 7.34 7.40 -2.43
CA LYS A 129 8.09 7.73 -3.65
C LYS A 129 8.41 9.23 -3.63
N HIS A 130 9.69 9.55 -3.79
CA HIS A 130 10.10 10.94 -3.98
C HIS A 130 9.42 11.51 -5.23
N ARG A 131 8.67 12.60 -5.08
CA ARG A 131 8.15 13.35 -6.23
C ARG A 131 9.33 14.04 -6.87
N ARG A 132 9.91 13.45 -7.92
CA ARG A 132 10.84 14.18 -8.79
C ARG A 132 10.09 15.43 -9.26
N ASN A 133 10.61 16.63 -9.01
CA ASN A 133 10.01 17.84 -9.55
C ASN A 133 9.83 17.62 -11.07
N LYS A 134 8.58 17.64 -11.52
CA LYS A 134 8.30 17.70 -12.95
C LYS A 134 9.01 18.97 -13.41
N PHE A 135 9.94 18.85 -14.36
CA PHE A 135 10.54 20.03 -14.97
C PHE A 135 9.41 20.76 -15.68
N ILE A 136 8.92 21.83 -15.05
CA ILE A 136 8.01 22.78 -15.67
C ILE A 136 8.95 23.68 -16.46
N GLN A 137 8.99 23.48 -17.78
CA GLN A 137 9.58 24.48 -18.67
C GLN A 137 8.92 25.82 -18.32
N PRO A 138 9.66 26.94 -18.31
CA PRO A 138 9.04 28.27 -18.25
C PRO A 138 7.92 28.25 -19.28
N ASN A 139 6.68 28.45 -18.82
CA ASN A 139 5.50 28.41 -19.66
C ASN A 139 5.81 29.27 -20.90
N ASP A 140 5.92 28.66 -22.07
CA ASP A 140 6.22 29.38 -23.30
C ASP A 140 5.14 30.45 -23.44
N PRO A 141 5.49 31.75 -23.36
CA PRO A 141 4.50 32.81 -23.49
C PRO A 141 3.76 32.74 -24.82
N GLU A 142 4.32 32.06 -25.83
CA GLU A 142 3.77 31.91 -27.18
C GLU A 142 3.00 30.59 -27.41
N GLY A 143 2.89 29.71 -26.41
CA GLY A 143 2.26 28.39 -26.55
C GLY A 143 0.72 28.38 -26.62
N TRP A 144 0.07 29.53 -26.45
CA TRP A 144 -1.39 29.65 -26.55
C TRP A 144 -1.81 29.93 -28.00
N GLN A 145 -2.21 28.89 -28.73
CA GLN A 145 -2.95 29.06 -29.99
C GLN A 145 -4.44 28.96 -29.71
N GLN A 146 -5.18 30.04 -29.97
CA GLN A 146 -6.64 30.00 -30.06
C GLN A 146 -7.01 29.33 -31.38
N PHE A 147 -7.60 28.14 -31.29
CA PHE A 147 -8.28 27.54 -32.44
C PHE A 147 -9.68 28.14 -32.51
N GLU A 148 -9.92 29.00 -33.50
CA GLU A 148 -11.28 29.41 -33.86
C GLU A 148 -12.03 28.21 -34.46
N VAL A 149 -13.31 28.10 -34.11
CA VAL A 149 -14.24 27.03 -34.55
C VAL A 149 -14.83 27.37 -35.91
#